data_AF-A0AAD4YK62-F1
#
_entry.id   AF-A0AAD4YK62-F1
#
_cell.length_a   1.000
_cell.length_b   1.000
_cell.length_c   1.000
_cell.angle_alpha   90.00
_cell.angle_beta   90.00
_cell.angle_gamma   90.00
#
_symmetry.space_group_name_H-M   'P 1'
#
loop_
_entity.id
_entity.type
_entity.pdbx_description
1 polymer ?
#
loop_
_entity_poly.entity_id
_entity_poly.type
_entity_poly.pdbx_seq_one_letter_code
_entity_poly.pdbx_strand_id
1 'polypeptide(L)'
;MNPNGPNAEEIVPEPDAGEVEDSHDDQAGPNLPQLRHEVKMCEESQRDSERLAQDSLERADALIEEANYRRSLPDQGPASQEHREELLAEAGHEIDYAESDLEMLQELAQDKADAIRAYNEALGAEYNRLRERETALREANERLRSQLK
;
A
#
# COMPACT_ATOMS: atom_id res chain seq x y z
N MET A 1 17.22 -47.55 -29.43
CA MET A 1 16.84 -46.59 -30.48
C MET A 1 15.37 -46.79 -30.77
N ASN A 2 14.59 -45.70 -30.78
CA ASN A 2 13.18 -45.67 -31.15
C ASN A 2 12.94 -46.19 -32.57
N PRO A 3 11.84 -46.91 -32.79
CA PRO A 3 11.08 -46.84 -34.02
C PRO A 3 9.71 -46.22 -33.71
N ASN A 4 9.56 -44.93 -34.00
CA ASN A 4 8.25 -44.29 -34.03
C ASN A 4 7.85 -44.04 -35.48
N GLY A 5 6.59 -44.36 -35.78
CA GLY A 5 5.80 -43.78 -36.86
C GLY A 5 4.91 -44.79 -37.58
N PRO A 6 3.69 -44.40 -37.98
CA PRO A 6 2.66 -43.72 -37.18
C PRO A 6 1.32 -44.50 -37.29
N ASN A 7 0.62 -44.73 -36.18
CA ASN A 7 -0.78 -45.16 -36.24
C ASN A 7 -1.67 -43.96 -35.90
N ALA A 8 -2.63 -43.74 -36.79
CA ALA A 8 -3.63 -42.71 -36.74
C ALA A 8 -4.57 -42.91 -35.55
N GLU A 9 -4.75 -41.87 -34.75
CA GLU A 9 -5.93 -41.71 -33.93
C GLU A 9 -6.68 -40.46 -34.41
N GLU A 10 -7.89 -40.74 -34.86
CA GLU A 10 -8.94 -39.83 -35.29
C GLU A 10 -9.28 -38.89 -34.12
N ILE A 11 -8.93 -37.61 -34.26
CA ILE A 11 -9.36 -36.58 -33.31
C ILE A 11 -10.84 -36.36 -33.56
N VAL A 12 -11.69 -36.97 -32.72
CA VAL A 12 -13.09 -36.58 -32.58
C VAL A 12 -13.07 -35.14 -32.05
N PRO A 13 -13.60 -34.14 -32.78
CA PRO A 13 -13.80 -32.83 -32.17
C PRO A 13 -14.83 -33.01 -31.06
N GLU A 14 -14.44 -32.74 -29.82
CA GLU A 14 -15.39 -32.63 -28.72
C GLU A 14 -16.47 -31.62 -29.12
N PRO A 15 -17.75 -31.89 -28.79
CA PRO A 15 -18.81 -30.97 -29.09
C PRO A 15 -18.50 -29.67 -28.36
N ASP A 16 -18.44 -28.59 -29.14
CA ASP A 16 -18.41 -27.19 -28.76
C ASP A 16 -19.19 -27.03 -27.44
N ALA A 17 -18.44 -27.05 -26.33
CA ALA A 17 -18.97 -26.71 -25.03
C ALA A 17 -19.14 -25.21 -25.11
N GLY A 18 -20.24 -24.80 -25.76
CA GLY A 18 -20.63 -23.43 -25.92
C GLY A 18 -20.37 -22.77 -24.60
N GLU A 19 -19.49 -21.77 -24.63
CA GLU A 19 -19.32 -20.85 -23.53
C GLU A 19 -20.74 -20.34 -23.26
N VAL A 20 -21.38 -20.94 -22.27
CA VAL A 20 -22.48 -20.30 -21.56
C VAL A 20 -21.76 -19.12 -20.93
N GLU A 21 -21.72 -18.02 -21.68
CA GLU A 21 -21.50 -16.70 -21.11
C GLU A 21 -22.52 -16.61 -19.99
N ASP A 22 -22.04 -16.89 -18.78
CA ASP A 22 -22.77 -16.63 -17.57
C ASP A 22 -22.85 -15.11 -17.53
N SER A 23 -23.88 -14.57 -18.19
CA SER A 23 -24.19 -13.16 -18.25
C SER A 23 -24.75 -12.71 -16.90
N HIS A 24 -24.06 -13.07 -15.83
CA HIS A 24 -23.99 -12.30 -14.61
C HIS A 24 -23.02 -11.15 -14.86
N ASP A 25 -23.41 -10.26 -15.76
CA ASP A 25 -22.92 -8.88 -15.79
C ASP A 25 -23.54 -8.11 -14.60
N ASP A 26 -23.51 -8.73 -13.43
CA ASP A 26 -23.79 -8.16 -12.12
C ASP A 26 -22.60 -7.29 -11.79
N GLN A 27 -22.47 -6.17 -12.52
CA GLN A 27 -21.56 -5.03 -12.32
C GLN A 27 -20.77 -5.20 -11.02
N ALA A 28 -19.53 -5.70 -11.11
CA ALA A 28 -18.69 -5.84 -9.94
C ALA A 28 -18.70 -4.49 -9.20
N GLY A 29 -19.22 -4.48 -7.96
CA GLY A 29 -19.22 -3.28 -7.14
C GLY A 29 -17.79 -2.75 -6.96
N PRO A 30 -17.62 -1.50 -6.50
CA PRO A 30 -16.29 -0.96 -6.28
C PRO A 30 -15.50 -1.84 -5.30
N ASN A 31 -14.20 -1.99 -5.53
CA ASN A 31 -13.32 -2.84 -4.71
C ASN A 31 -12.97 -2.18 -3.36
N LEU A 32 -13.98 -1.95 -2.53
CA LEU A 32 -13.85 -1.35 -1.19
C LEU A 32 -12.85 -2.08 -0.29
N PRO A 33 -12.76 -3.42 -0.28
CA PRO A 33 -11.76 -4.12 0.53
C PRO A 33 -10.32 -3.76 0.14
N GLN A 34 -10.04 -3.65 -1.15
CA GLN A 34 -8.72 -3.26 -1.63
C GLN A 34 -8.39 -1.81 -1.25
N LEU A 35 -9.31 -0.87 -1.49
CA LEU A 35 -9.09 0.54 -1.13
C LEU A 35 -8.90 0.73 0.39
N ARG A 36 -9.64 -0.02 1.20
CA ARG A 36 -9.46 -0.04 2.67
C ARG A 36 -8.09 -0.58 3.06
N HIS A 37 -7.59 -1.60 2.34
CA HIS A 37 -6.26 -2.15 2.56
C HIS A 37 -5.18 -1.14 2.18
N GLU A 38 -5.30 -0.46 1.05
CA GLU A 38 -4.36 0.59 0.61
C GLU A 38 -4.23 1.71 1.65
N VAL A 39 -5.35 2.23 2.18
CA VAL A 39 -5.34 3.22 3.26
C VAL A 39 -4.57 2.71 4.48
N LYS A 40 -4.77 1.44 4.85
CA LYS A 40 -4.07 0.82 6.00
C LYS A 40 -2.56 0.70 5.73
N MET A 41 -2.17 0.33 4.52
CA MET A 41 -0.75 0.22 4.15
C MET A 41 -0.06 1.58 4.22
N CYS A 42 -0.71 2.65 3.74
CA CYS A 42 -0.16 4.00 3.89
C CYS A 42 0.03 4.37 5.37
N GLU A 43 -0.89 4.01 6.26
CA GLU A 43 -0.75 4.26 7.71
C GLU A 43 0.40 3.47 8.35
N GLU A 44 0.60 2.23 7.93
CA GLU A 44 1.70 1.40 8.42
C GLU A 44 3.04 1.98 7.94
N SER A 45 3.16 2.32 6.66
CA SER A 45 4.35 2.96 6.09
C SER A 45 4.67 4.31 6.74
N GLN A 46 3.66 5.14 7.03
CA GLN A 46 3.89 6.41 7.74
C GLN A 46 4.52 6.19 9.12
N ARG A 47 3.99 5.25 9.91
CA ARG A 47 4.56 4.97 11.23
C ARG A 47 5.98 4.42 11.15
N ASP A 48 6.26 3.59 10.16
CA ASP A 48 7.59 3.04 9.97
C ASP A 48 8.61 4.13 9.58
N SER A 49 8.26 5.03 8.64
CA SER A 49 9.11 6.16 8.27
C SER A 49 9.30 7.16 9.42
N GLU A 50 8.26 7.42 10.23
CA GLU A 50 8.39 8.24 11.45
C GLU A 50 9.39 7.63 12.44
N ARG A 51 9.31 6.31 12.66
CA ARG A 51 10.25 5.60 13.53
C ARG A 51 11.68 5.66 12.99
N LEU A 52 11.87 5.43 11.69
CA LEU A 52 13.21 5.45 11.08
C LEU A 52 13.85 6.84 11.20
N ALA A 53 13.10 7.91 10.90
CA ALA A 53 13.57 9.27 11.07
C ALA A 53 13.97 9.56 12.53
N GLN A 54 13.16 9.12 13.50
CA GLN A 54 13.47 9.27 14.92
C GLN A 54 14.72 8.48 15.32
N ASP A 55 14.82 7.22 14.92
CA ASP A 55 15.96 6.35 15.24
C ASP A 55 17.28 6.90 14.67
N SER A 56 17.24 7.55 13.50
CA SER A 56 18.40 8.20 12.90
C SER A 56 18.79 9.49 13.64
N LEU A 57 17.82 10.32 14.05
CA LEU A 57 18.10 11.49 14.88
C LEU A 57 18.70 11.13 16.25
N GLU A 58 18.16 10.08 16.90
CA GLU A 58 18.70 9.58 18.18
C GLU A 58 20.15 9.08 18.02
N ARG A 59 20.47 8.44 16.89
CA ARG A 59 21.84 8.02 16.57
C ARG A 59 22.76 9.20 16.28
N ALA A 60 22.30 10.19 15.52
CA ALA A 60 23.06 11.41 15.27
C ALA A 60 23.41 12.14 16.56
N ASP A 61 22.45 12.29 17.47
CA ASP A 61 22.66 12.91 18.79
C ASP A 61 23.70 12.14 19.60
N ALA A 62 23.61 10.80 19.66
CA ALA A 62 24.59 9.98 20.37
C ALA A 62 26.01 10.12 19.81
N LEU A 63 26.16 10.19 18.48
CA LEU A 63 27.44 10.40 17.81
C LEU A 63 28.03 11.79 18.11
N ILE A 64 27.19 12.83 18.11
CA ILE A 64 27.57 14.20 18.47
C ILE A 64 28.00 14.28 19.95
N GLU A 65 27.27 13.64 20.85
CA GLU A 65 27.61 13.56 22.27
C GLU A 65 28.96 12.87 22.47
N GLU A 66 29.21 11.75 21.81
CA GLU A 66 30.49 11.03 21.89
C GLU A 66 31.65 11.88 21.31
N ALA A 67 31.43 12.56 20.19
CA ALA A 67 32.42 13.48 19.61
C ALA A 67 32.76 14.63 20.57
N ASN A 68 31.76 15.18 21.26
CA ASN A 68 31.92 16.23 22.26
C ASN A 68 32.61 15.72 23.54
N TYR A 69 32.26 14.50 23.99
CA TYR A 69 32.92 13.85 25.12
C TYR A 69 34.42 13.70 24.83
N ARG A 70 34.79 13.18 23.66
CA ARG A 70 36.20 13.04 23.25
C ARG A 70 36.92 14.37 23.17
N ARG A 71 36.26 15.43 22.69
CA ARG A 71 36.81 16.79 22.68
C ARG A 71 37.09 17.32 24.10
N SER A 72 36.33 16.89 25.11
CA SER A 72 36.52 17.32 26.49
C SER A 72 37.72 16.67 27.17
N LEU A 73 38.21 15.55 26.64
CA LEU A 73 39.39 14.86 27.15
C LEU A 73 40.68 15.64 26.78
N PRO A 74 41.77 15.45 27.55
CA PRO A 74 43.07 15.99 27.17
C PRO A 74 43.47 15.54 25.75
N ASP A 75 44.14 16.43 25.01
CA ASP A 75 44.55 16.16 23.63
C ASP A 75 45.36 14.86 23.54
N GLN A 76 44.80 13.88 22.82
CA GLN A 76 45.43 12.57 22.59
C GLN A 76 46.18 12.51 21.25
N GLY A 77 46.31 13.65 20.57
CA GLY A 77 47.01 13.78 19.30
C GLY A 77 46.13 13.61 18.06
N PRO A 78 46.74 13.62 16.86
CA PRO A 78 46.02 13.75 15.59
C PRO A 78 45.00 12.65 15.31
N ALA A 79 45.31 11.39 15.64
CA ALA A 79 44.39 10.26 15.42
C ALA A 79 43.08 10.41 16.20
N SER A 80 43.11 11.03 17.38
CA SER A 80 41.90 11.31 18.14
C SER A 80 41.06 12.44 17.53
N GLN A 81 41.69 13.36 16.79
CA GLN A 81 40.99 14.43 16.09
C GLN A 81 40.30 13.88 14.85
N GLU A 82 41.00 13.06 14.07
CA GLU A 82 40.46 12.36 12.89
C GLU A 82 39.25 11.51 13.27
N HIS A 83 39.36 10.70 14.32
CA HIS A 83 38.22 9.89 14.75
C HIS A 83 37.01 10.71 15.25
N ARG A 84 37.25 11.90 15.82
CA ARG A 84 36.15 12.81 16.18
C ARG A 84 35.48 13.37 14.92
N GLU A 85 36.25 13.67 13.89
CA GLU A 85 35.72 14.12 12.60
C GLU A 85 34.93 13.01 11.91
N GLU A 86 35.36 11.75 12.01
CA GLU A 86 34.60 10.58 11.55
C GLU A 86 33.22 10.48 12.24
N LEU A 87 33.17 10.60 13.57
CA LEU A 87 31.89 10.58 14.32
C LEU A 87 30.94 11.70 13.90
N LEU A 88 31.47 12.91 13.67
CA LEU A 88 30.67 14.04 13.21
C LEU A 88 30.19 13.86 11.77
N ALA A 89 31.00 13.24 10.91
CA ALA A 89 30.60 12.90 9.54
C ALA A 89 29.49 11.84 9.54
N GLU A 90 29.63 10.80 10.38
CA GLU A 90 28.58 9.77 10.55
C GLU A 90 27.29 10.36 11.11
N ALA A 91 27.37 11.28 12.08
CA ALA A 91 26.20 12.01 12.57
C ALA A 91 25.53 12.83 11.47
N GLY A 92 26.31 13.47 10.59
CA GLY A 92 25.80 14.17 9.40
C GLY A 92 25.01 13.23 8.49
N HIS A 93 25.51 12.02 8.23
CA HIS A 93 24.80 11.02 7.44
C HIS A 93 23.50 10.55 8.08
N GLU A 94 23.47 10.34 9.40
CA GLU A 94 22.24 10.00 10.11
C GLU A 94 21.19 11.12 10.03
N ILE A 95 21.62 12.39 10.06
CA ILE A 95 20.72 13.53 9.80
C ILE A 95 20.19 13.51 8.36
N ASP A 96 21.05 13.27 7.37
CA ASP A 96 20.64 13.18 5.96
C ASP A 96 19.59 12.07 5.74
N TYR A 97 19.74 10.91 6.41
CA TYR A 97 18.75 9.84 6.37
C TYR A 97 17.42 10.25 6.99
N ALA A 98 17.45 10.90 8.16
CA ALA A 98 16.25 11.41 8.80
C ALA A 98 15.52 12.44 7.93
N GLU A 99 16.24 13.34 7.26
CA GLU A 99 15.65 14.30 6.32
C GLU A 99 14.96 13.58 5.15
N SER A 100 15.61 12.56 4.57
CA SER A 100 15.01 11.75 3.51
C SER A 100 13.74 11.02 3.96
N ASP A 101 13.70 10.48 5.18
CA ASP A 101 12.50 9.83 5.72
C ASP A 101 11.37 10.84 6.00
N LEU A 102 11.70 12.07 6.41
CA LEU A 102 10.73 13.15 6.58
C LEU A 102 10.12 13.61 5.25
N GLU A 103 10.91 13.64 4.17
CA GLU A 103 10.39 13.90 2.82
C GLU A 103 9.42 12.80 2.38
N MET A 104 9.79 11.53 2.61
CA MET A 104 8.92 10.39 2.32
C MET A 104 7.59 10.44 3.09
N LEU A 105 7.59 10.94 4.34
CA LEU A 105 6.35 11.11 5.10
C LEU A 105 5.38 12.09 4.45
N GLN A 106 5.87 13.14 3.78
CA GLN A 106 5.01 14.08 3.07
C GLN A 106 4.36 13.42 1.86
N GLU A 107 5.12 12.61 1.11
CA GLU A 107 4.59 11.82 -0.01
C GLU A 107 3.55 10.81 0.47
N LEU A 108 3.86 10.04 1.51
CA LEU A 108 2.93 9.07 2.11
C LEU A 108 1.65 9.73 2.65
N ALA A 109 1.74 10.96 3.17
CA ALA A 109 0.58 11.72 3.60
C ALA A 109 -0.33 12.11 2.44
N GLN A 110 0.25 12.47 1.30
CA GLN A 110 -0.50 12.74 0.08
C GLN A 110 -1.15 11.46 -0.46
N ASP A 111 -0.39 10.37 -0.56
CA ASP A 111 -0.89 9.07 -1.02
C ASP A 111 -2.05 8.56 -0.16
N LYS A 112 -1.93 8.69 1.17
CA LYS A 112 -3.01 8.36 2.10
C LYS A 112 -4.25 9.20 1.85
N ALA A 113 -4.08 10.52 1.63
CA ALA A 113 -5.21 11.41 1.38
C ALA A 113 -5.92 11.06 0.06
N ASP A 114 -5.17 10.66 -0.96
CA ASP A 114 -5.71 10.21 -2.25
C ASP A 114 -6.43 8.86 -2.11
N ALA A 115 -5.84 7.88 -1.38
CA ALA A 115 -6.47 6.59 -1.11
C ALA A 115 -7.78 6.74 -0.31
N ILE A 116 -7.81 7.61 0.71
CA ILE A 116 -9.02 7.91 1.48
C ILE A 116 -10.11 8.54 0.58
N ARG A 117 -9.72 9.43 -0.32
CA ARG A 117 -10.66 10.05 -1.27
C ARG A 117 -11.27 9.01 -2.19
N ALA A 118 -10.45 8.16 -2.79
CA ALA A 118 -10.89 7.08 -3.66
C ALA A 118 -11.82 6.10 -2.91
N TYR A 119 -11.48 5.72 -1.69
CA TYR A 119 -12.33 4.88 -0.83
C TYR A 119 -13.70 5.52 -0.56
N ASN A 120 -13.74 6.81 -0.22
CA ASN A 120 -14.99 7.50 0.07
C ASN A 120 -15.87 7.70 -1.17
N GLU A 121 -15.27 7.98 -2.33
CA GLU A 121 -15.98 8.07 -3.60
C GLU A 121 -16.60 6.72 -3.99
N ALA A 122 -15.81 5.65 -3.89
CA ALA A 122 -16.28 4.29 -4.09
C ALA A 122 -17.43 3.90 -3.13
N LEU A 123 -17.29 4.26 -1.84
CA LEU A 123 -18.31 3.98 -0.84
C LEU A 123 -19.62 4.73 -1.13
N GLY A 124 -19.51 5.99 -1.56
CA GLY A 124 -20.66 6.80 -1.98
C GLY A 124 -21.36 6.23 -3.21
N ALA A 125 -20.61 5.76 -4.19
CA ALA A 125 -21.16 5.10 -5.38
C ALA A 125 -21.92 3.82 -5.01
N GLU A 126 -21.35 2.97 -4.17
CA GLU A 126 -22.00 1.73 -3.73
C GLU A 126 -23.25 2.01 -2.89
N TYR A 127 -23.20 3.01 -2.01
CA TYR A 127 -24.38 3.45 -1.26
C TYR A 127 -25.53 3.88 -2.19
N ASN A 128 -25.24 4.70 -3.21
CA ASN A 128 -26.25 5.15 -4.16
C ASN A 128 -26.84 3.99 -4.96
N ARG A 129 -25.98 3.06 -5.43
CA ARG A 129 -26.42 1.85 -6.13
C ARG A 129 -27.35 0.99 -5.28
N LEU A 130 -26.99 0.74 -4.02
CA LEU A 130 -27.81 -0.03 -3.10
C LEU A 130 -29.14 0.67 -2.79
N ARG A 131 -29.13 1.99 -2.64
CA ARG A 131 -30.34 2.80 -2.41
C ARG A 131 -31.29 2.78 -3.61
N GLU A 132 -30.76 2.90 -4.82
CA GLU A 132 -31.56 2.79 -6.06
C GLU A 132 -32.18 1.40 -6.18
N ARG A 133 -31.40 0.35 -5.89
CA ARG A 133 -31.88 -1.04 -5.86
C ARG A 133 -32.97 -1.25 -4.81
N GLU A 134 -32.80 -0.69 -3.59
CA GLU A 134 -33.82 -0.75 -2.54
C GLU A 134 -35.13 -0.09 -3.00
N THR A 135 -35.02 1.08 -3.64
CA THR A 135 -36.17 1.83 -4.17
C THR A 135 -36.90 1.01 -5.23
N ALA A 136 -36.16 0.45 -6.20
CA ALA A 136 -36.73 -0.39 -7.25
C ALA A 136 -37.43 -1.64 -6.69
N LEU A 137 -36.83 -2.29 -5.68
CA LEU A 137 -37.44 -3.44 -5.00
C LEU A 137 -38.72 -3.06 -4.25
N ARG A 138 -38.73 -1.89 -3.61
CA ARG A 138 -39.92 -1.38 -2.90
C ARG A 138 -41.06 -1.11 -3.87
N GLU A 139 -40.79 -0.42 -4.99
CA GLU A 139 -41.78 -0.18 -6.03
C GLU A 139 -42.31 -1.48 -6.64
N ALA A 140 -41.43 -2.46 -6.91
CA ALA A 140 -41.84 -3.77 -7.40
C ALA A 140 -42.76 -4.49 -6.41
N ASN A 141 -42.46 -4.42 -5.11
CA ASN A 141 -43.29 -5.00 -4.06
C ASN A 141 -44.67 -4.33 -3.98
N GLU A 142 -44.73 -3.00 -4.09
CA GLU A 142 -45.99 -2.24 -4.11
C GLU A 142 -46.85 -2.61 -5.33
N ARG A 143 -46.23 -2.72 -6.52
CA ARG A 143 -46.92 -3.17 -7.74
C ARG A 143 -47.52 -4.57 -7.55
N LEU A 144 -46.75 -5.53 -7.02
CA LEU A 144 -47.25 -6.89 -6.73
C LEU A 144 -48.41 -6.88 -5.73
N ARG A 145 -48.31 -6.10 -4.64
CA ARG A 145 -49.40 -5.97 -3.66
C ARG A 145 -50.68 -5.39 -4.27
N SER A 146 -50.55 -4.48 -5.23
CA SER A 146 -51.71 -3.89 -5.91
C SER A 146 -52.41 -4.89 -6.86
N GLN A 147 -51.68 -5.85 -7.41
CA GLN A 147 -52.22 -6.90 -8.29
C GLN A 147 -52.89 -8.06 -7.53
N LEU A 148 -52.59 -8.20 -6.23
CA LEU A 148 -53.16 -9.24 -5.36
C LEU A 148 -54.43 -8.81 -4.62
N LYS A 149 -54.89 -7.57 -4.82
CA LYS A 149 -56.15 -7.03 -4.28
C LYS A 149 -57.23 -7.01 -5.36
#